data_AF-A0A4U2ZXA5-F1
#
_entry.id   AF-A0A4U2ZXA5-F1
#
_cell.length_a   1.000
_cell.length_b   1.000
_cell.length_c   1.000
_cell.angle_alpha   90.00
_cell.angle_beta   90.00
_cell.angle_gamma   90.00
#
_symmetry.space_group_name_H-M   'P 1'
#
loop_
_entity.id
_entity.type
_entity.pdbx_description
1 polymer ?
#
loop_
_entity_poly.entity_id
_entity_poly.type
_entity_poly.pdbx_seq_one_letter_code
_entity_poly.pdbx_strand_id
1 'polypeptide(L)'
;IKGVYKNEKLWFLCIFYFLTFGSFVAFTVYLPNFLVSHFGLEKVDAGMRTAGFIVLATIMRPVGGWLGDKFNPFKILIFVFIGLTL
;
A
#
# COMPACT_ATOMS: atom_id res chain seq x y z
N ILE A 1 22.23 3.72 17.69
CA ILE A 1 21.08 4.63 17.49
C ILE A 1 21.48 5.94 16.79
N LYS A 2 22.47 6.71 17.30
CA LYS A 2 22.92 7.97 16.67
C LYS A 2 23.46 7.84 15.23
N GLY A 3 23.99 6.67 14.84
CA GLY A 3 24.43 6.41 13.46
C GLY A 3 23.31 6.09 12.46
N VAL A 4 22.13 5.69 12.94
CA VAL A 4 21.02 5.24 12.09
C VAL A 4 20.19 6.43 11.59
N TYR A 5 19.85 7.37 12.47
CA TYR A 5 19.03 8.54 12.09
C TYR A 5 19.75 9.54 11.17
N LYS A 6 21.09 9.53 11.14
CA LYS A 6 21.89 10.42 10.27
C LYS A 6 21.97 9.93 8.82
N ASN A 7 21.50 8.72 8.52
CA ASN A 7 21.60 8.17 7.18
C ASN A 7 20.45 8.67 6.29
N GLU A 8 20.78 9.54 5.35
CA GLU A 8 19.80 10.13 4.41
C GLU A 8 19.13 9.06 3.52
N LYS A 9 19.87 8.05 3.09
CA LYS A 9 19.33 6.95 2.25
C LYS A 9 18.29 6.13 3.01
N LEU A 10 18.48 5.96 4.32
CA LEU A 10 17.51 5.27 5.17
C LEU A 10 16.19 6.05 5.20
N TRP A 11 16.25 7.36 5.45
CA TRP A 11 15.06 8.21 5.47
C TRP A 11 14.33 8.21 4.13
N PHE A 12 15.06 8.21 3.02
CA PHE A 12 14.48 8.12 1.69
C PHE A 12 13.69 6.81 1.48
N LEU A 13 14.26 5.68 1.89
CA LEU A 13 13.55 4.39 1.86
C LEU A 13 12.36 4.36 2.82
N CYS A 14 12.48 4.96 4.00
CA CYS A 14 11.38 5.08 4.96
C CYS A 14 10.22 5.90 4.38
N ILE A 15 10.49 6.98 3.63
CA ILE A 15 9.46 7.77 2.96
C ILE A 15 8.73 6.94 1.91
N PHE A 16 9.44 6.18 1.08
CA PHE A 16 8.78 5.31 0.09
C PHE A 16 7.93 4.22 0.74
N TYR A 17 8.44 3.63 1.83
CA TYR A 17 7.68 2.67 2.61
C TYR A 17 6.43 3.32 3.21
N PHE A 18 6.57 4.49 3.83
CA PHE A 18 5.45 5.25 4.40
C PHE A 18 4.40 5.59 3.34
N LEU A 19 4.83 6.07 2.16
CA LEU A 19 3.91 6.46 1.10
C LEU A 19 3.15 5.25 0.55
N THR A 20 3.82 4.12 0.31
CA THR A 20 3.15 2.93 -0.25
C THR A 20 2.31 2.20 0.81
N PHE A 21 2.89 1.86 1.96
CA PHE A 21 2.20 1.11 3.01
C PHE A 21 1.20 1.99 3.78
N GLY A 22 1.57 3.23 4.09
CA GLY A 22 0.69 4.17 4.79
C GLY A 22 -0.56 4.52 3.97
N SER A 23 -0.42 4.70 2.65
CA SER A 23 -1.59 4.93 1.77
C SER A 23 -2.52 3.72 1.73
N PHE A 24 -1.98 2.50 1.68
CA PHE A 24 -2.78 1.28 1.77
C PHE A 24 -3.56 1.22 3.10
N VAL A 25 -2.89 1.46 4.23
CA VAL A 25 -3.55 1.45 5.55
C VAL A 25 -4.63 2.52 5.62
N ALA A 26 -4.33 3.76 5.22
CA ALA A 26 -5.31 4.86 5.21
C ALA A 26 -6.53 4.52 4.35
N PHE A 27 -6.30 3.98 3.15
CA PHE A 27 -7.38 3.59 2.24
C PHE A 27 -8.25 2.47 2.82
N THR A 28 -7.64 1.42 3.39
CA THR A 28 -8.42 0.29 3.97
C THR A 28 -9.30 0.71 5.15
N VAL A 29 -8.88 1.71 5.94
CA VAL A 29 -9.69 2.25 7.04
C VAL A 29 -10.80 3.17 6.50
N TYR A 30 -10.53 3.90 5.42
CA TYR A 30 -11.48 4.83 4.81
C TYR A 30 -12.55 4.14 3.95
N LEU A 31 -12.17 3.11 3.19
CA LEU A 31 -13.01 2.41 2.22
C LEU A 31 -14.39 1.94 2.73
N PRO A 32 -14.53 1.29 3.91
CA PRO A 32 -15.84 0.86 4.38
C PRO A 32 -16.76 2.04 4.67
N ASN A 33 -16.22 3.12 5.24
CA ASN A 33 -17.00 4.35 5.48
C ASN A 33 -17.43 5.00 4.17
N PHE A 34 -16.55 5.03 3.16
CA PHE A 34 -16.88 5.53 1.83
C PHE A 34 -17.98 4.71 1.14
N LEU A 35 -17.91 3.38 1.23
CA LEU A 35 -18.94 2.49 0.68
C LEU A 35 -20.30 2.68 1.35
N VAL A 36 -20.33 2.89 2.66
CA VAL A 36 -21.58 3.15 3.39
C VAL A 36 -22.14 4.54 3.04
N SER A 37 -21.31 5.59 3.07
CA SER A 37 -21.78 6.97 2.91
C SER A 37 -22.13 7.34 1.47
N HIS A 38 -21.40 6.82 0.49
CA HIS A 38 -21.58 7.18 -0.92
C HIS A 38 -22.50 6.22 -1.66
N PHE A 39 -22.43 4.91 -1.36
CA PHE A 39 -23.23 3.88 -2.03
C PHE A 39 -24.41 3.38 -1.18
N GLY A 40 -24.58 3.89 0.04
CA GLY A 40 -25.70 3.50 0.92
C GLY A 40 -25.66 2.02 1.35
N LEU A 41 -24.50 1.36 1.25
CA LEU A 41 -24.34 -0.04 1.59
C LEU A 41 -24.53 -0.27 3.09
N GLU A 42 -25.05 -1.44 3.46
CA GLU A 42 -25.09 -1.86 4.86
C GLU A 42 -23.66 -2.01 5.41
N LYS A 43 -23.46 -1.65 6.68
CA LYS A 43 -22.13 -1.66 7.32
C LYS A 43 -21.42 -3.01 7.21
N VAL A 44 -22.17 -4.11 7.33
CA VAL A 44 -21.66 -5.48 7.21
C VAL A 44 -21.16 -5.76 5.79
N ASP A 45 -21.95 -5.38 4.80
CA ASP A 45 -21.64 -5.59 3.38
C ASP A 45 -20.44 -4.75 2.92
N ALA A 46 -20.36 -3.50 3.36
CA ALA A 46 -19.19 -2.64 3.13
C ALA A 46 -17.92 -3.21 3.80
N GLY A 47 -18.05 -3.77 4.99
CA GLY A 47 -16.98 -4.48 5.69
C GLY A 47 -16.50 -5.72 4.92
N MET A 48 -17.42 -6.54 4.43
CA MET A 48 -17.10 -7.73 3.63
C MET A 48 -16.35 -7.39 2.33
N ARG A 49 -16.78 -6.35 1.61
CA ARG A 49 -16.09 -5.88 0.39
C ARG A 49 -14.69 -5.34 0.68
N THR A 50 -14.55 -4.60 1.78
CA THR A 50 -13.24 -4.11 2.25
C THR A 50 -12.33 -5.27 2.62
N ALA A 51 -12.85 -6.30 3.30
CA ALA A 51 -12.09 -7.51 3.63
C ALA A 51 -11.63 -8.24 2.35
N GLY A 52 -12.49 -8.37 1.34
CA GLY A 52 -12.13 -8.90 0.03
C GLY A 52 -10.98 -8.12 -0.63
N PHE A 53 -11.04 -6.79 -0.60
CA PHE A 53 -9.95 -5.94 -1.08
C PHE A 53 -8.63 -6.18 -0.32
N ILE A 54 -8.67 -6.27 1.01
CA ILE A 54 -7.49 -6.54 1.84
C ILE A 54 -6.86 -7.90 1.51
N VAL A 55 -7.68 -8.94 1.31
CA VAL A 55 -7.21 -10.27 0.94
C VAL A 55 -6.49 -10.24 -0.41
N LEU A 56 -7.10 -9.63 -1.43
CA LEU A 56 -6.48 -9.48 -2.75
C LEU A 56 -5.16 -8.70 -2.66
N ALA A 57 -5.15 -7.57 -1.96
CA ALA A 57 -3.94 -6.78 -1.75
C ALA A 57 -2.85 -7.55 -0.99
N THR A 58 -3.23 -8.43 -0.06
CA THR A 58 -2.29 -9.28 0.68
C THR A 58 -1.67 -10.34 -0.22
N ILE A 59 -2.45 -10.95 -1.11
CA ILE A 59 -1.96 -11.92 -2.11
C ILE A 59 -1.01 -11.24 -3.11
N MET A 60 -1.20 -9.96 -3.42
CA MET A 60 -0.28 -9.21 -4.27
C MET A 60 1.12 -9.02 -3.65
N ARG A 61 1.27 -9.15 -2.32
CA ARG A 61 2.57 -8.98 -1.64
C ARG A 61 3.61 -10.04 -2.05
N PRO A 62 3.34 -11.36 -1.98
CA PRO A 62 4.29 -12.36 -2.47
C PRO A 62 4.57 -12.22 -3.97
N VAL A 63 3.58 -11.80 -4.77
CA VAL A 63 3.80 -11.52 -6.21
C VAL A 63 4.78 -10.36 -6.39
N GLY A 64 4.61 -9.27 -5.65
CA GLY A 64 5.54 -8.13 -5.66
C GLY A 64 6.93 -8.52 -5.18
N GLY A 65 7.04 -9.37 -4.15
CA GLY A 65 8.31 -9.91 -3.67
C GLY A 65 9.02 -10.75 -4.73
N TRP A 66 8.30 -11.67 -5.37
CA TRP A 66 8.84 -12.49 -6.45
C TRP A 66 9.32 -11.66 -7.65
N LEU A 67 8.58 -10.61 -8.02
CA LEU A 67 9.02 -9.66 -9.05
C LEU A 67 10.28 -8.92 -8.59
N GLY A 68 10.33 -8.49 -7.32
CA GLY A 68 11.49 -7.83 -6.72
C GLY A 68 12.76 -8.68 -6.70
N ASP A 69 12.61 -9.99 -6.53
CA ASP A 69 13.73 -10.94 -6.53
C ASP A 69 14.25 -11.21 -7.95
N LYS A 70 13.36 -11.19 -8.96
CA LYS A 70 13.71 -11.49 -10.35
C LYS A 70 14.19 -10.28 -11.15
N PHE A 71 13.73 -9.08 -10.79
CA PHE A 71 14.01 -7.83 -11.51
C PHE A 71 14.75 -6.83 -10.62
N ASN A 72 15.28 -5.75 -11.23
CA ASN A 72 15.91 -4.69 -10.45
C ASN A 72 14.84 -3.96 -9.58
N PRO A 73 14.97 -3.95 -8.24
CA PRO A 73 13.97 -3.38 -7.34
C PRO A 73 13.68 -1.90 -7.60
N PHE A 74 14.68 -1.13 -8.06
CA PHE A 74 14.50 0.29 -8.37
C PHE A 74 13.58 0.51 -9.57
N LYS A 75 13.62 -0.38 -10.59
CA LYS A 75 12.73 -0.28 -11.75
C LYS A 75 11.28 -0.58 -11.38
N ILE A 76 11.07 -1.55 -10.50
CA ILE A 76 9.74 -1.89 -9.97
C ILE A 76 9.20 -0.72 -9.15
N LEU A 77 10.04 -0.11 -8.31
CA LEU A 77 9.63 1.03 -7.48
C LEU A 77 9.21 2.22 -8.35
N ILE A 78 9.96 2.53 -9.42
CA ILE A 78 9.59 3.58 -10.38
C ILE A 78 8.24 3.27 -11.04
N PHE A 79 8.01 2.02 -11.47
CA PHE A 79 6.75 1.62 -12.08
C PHE A 79 5.56 1.80 -11.12
N VAL A 80 5.71 1.40 -9.86
CA VAL A 80 4.67 1.56 -8.83
C VAL A 80 4.35 3.04 -8.58
N PHE A 81 5.37 3.92 -8.50
CA PHE A 81 5.14 5.34 -8.28
C PHE A 81 4.56 6.07 -9.49
N ILE A 82 4.91 5.66 -10.72
CA ILE A 82 4.24 6.16 -11.92
C ILE A 82 2.76 5.78 -11.88
N GLY A 83 2.45 4.52 -11.55
CA GLY A 83 1.07 4.05 -11.41
C GLY A 83 0.28 4.72 -10.28
N LEU A 84 0.94 5.24 -9.24
CA LEU A 84 0.30 6.01 -8.17
C LEU A 84 0.01 7.46 -8.57
N THR A 85 0.76 8.00 -9.54
CA THR A 85 0.68 9.42 -9.96
C THR A 85 -0.37 9.64 -11.06
N LEU A 86 -0.59 8.63 -11.90
CA LEU A 86 -1.62 8.62 -12.95
C LEU A 86 -3.01 8.35 -12.34
#